data_AF-A0A7C6M1M8-F1
#
_entry.id   AF-A0A7C6M1M8-F1
#
_cell.length_a   1.000
_cell.length_b   1.000
_cell.length_c   1.000
_cell.angle_alpha   90.00
_cell.angle_beta   90.00
_cell.angle_gamma   90.00
#
_symmetry.space_group_name_H-M   'P 1'
#
loop_
_entity.id
_entity.type
_entity.pdbx_description
1 polymer ?
#
loop_
_entity_poly.entity_id
_entity_poly.type
_entity_poly.pdbx_seq_one_letter_code
_entity_poly.pdbx_strand_id
1 'polypeptide(L)' 'MDYVKWWDKLPKWAKFLLAFFFGGILLGIYRIIKGHIIAGIIWIICGGFVIGWIWDLVTIVLHDKVTLFAD' A
#
# COMPACT_ATOMS: atom_id res chain seq x y z
N MET A 1 -14.35 -1.63 -0.85
CA MET A 1 -14.38 -2.59 -1.98
C MET A 1 -14.01 -1.94 -3.31
N ASP A 2 -14.53 -0.76 -3.66
CA ASP A 2 -14.20 -0.12 -4.96
C ASP A 2 -12.81 0.50 -5.01
N TYR A 3 -12.31 1.05 -3.90
CA TYR A 3 -10.93 1.54 -3.81
C TYR A 3 -9.89 0.44 -4.07
N VAL A 4 -10.07 -0.75 -3.48
CA VAL A 4 -9.18 -1.91 -3.69
C VAL A 4 -9.23 -2.36 -5.14
N LYS A 5 -10.43 -2.46 -5.73
CA LYS A 5 -10.60 -2.79 -7.16
C LYS A 5 -9.98 -1.76 -8.09
N TRP A 6 -10.04 -0.47 -7.74
CA TRP A 6 -9.39 0.60 -8.49
C TRP A 6 -7.87 0.51 -8.38
N TRP A 7 -7.35 0.26 -7.17
CA TRP A 7 -5.92 0.04 -6.94
C TRP A 7 -5.40 -1.14 -7.76
N ASP A 8 -6.10 -2.27 -7.73
CA ASP A 8 -5.66 -3.49 -8.41
C ASP A 8 -5.65 -3.34 -9.94
N LYS A 9 -6.51 -2.46 -10.50
CA LYS A 9 -6.60 -2.16 -11.94
C LYS A 9 -5.55 -1.15 -12.43
N LEU A 10 -4.85 -0.44 -11.54
CA LEU A 10 -3.84 0.53 -11.95
C LEU A 10 -2.63 -0.16 -12.58
N PRO A 11 -2.00 0.45 -13.59
CA PRO A 11 -0.76 -0.08 -14.13
C PRO A 11 0.36 0.04 -13.09
N LYS A 12 1.28 -0.91 -13.12
CA LYS A 12 2.38 -1.09 -12.17
C LYS A 12 3.18 0.19 -11.88
N TRP A 13 3.48 0.97 -12.93
CA TRP A 13 4.22 2.23 -12.79
C TRP A 13 3.43 3.29 -12.01
N ALA A 14 2.10 3.34 -12.18
CA ALA A 14 1.24 4.27 -11.47
C ALA A 14 1.08 3.86 -9.99
N LYS A 15 0.93 2.56 -9.71
CA LYS A 15 0.96 2.04 -8.33
C LYS A 15 2.26 2.40 -7.62
N PHE A 16 3.40 2.25 -8.29
CA PHE A 16 4.70 2.60 -7.74
C PHE A 16 4.79 4.10 -7.42
N LEU A 17 4.38 4.97 -8.36
CA LEU A 17 4.45 6.41 -8.18
C LEU A 17 3.52 6.89 -7.05
N LEU A 18 2.31 6.33 -6.96
CA LEU A 18 1.37 6.58 -5.87
C LEU A 18 1.89 6.05 -4.53
N ALA A 19 2.50 4.87 -4.51
CA ALA A 19 3.12 4.31 -3.30
C ALA A 19 4.35 5.12 -2.85
N PHE A 20 5.11 5.67 -3.79
CA PHE A 20 6.30 6.47 -3.49
C PHE A 20 5.94 7.79 -2.81
N PHE A 21 5.01 8.55 -3.38
CA PHE A 21 4.63 9.87 -2.86
C PHE A 21 3.55 9.83 -1.78
N PHE A 22 2.59 8.90 -1.90
CA PHE A 22 1.39 8.85 -1.06
C PHE A 22 1.20 7.48 -0.39
N GLY A 23 2.22 6.63 -0.36
CA GLY A 23 2.11 5.25 0.12
C GLY A 23 1.62 5.14 1.56
N GLY A 24 2.06 6.03 2.45
CA GLY A 24 1.60 6.06 3.85
C GLY A 24 0.07 6.11 3.96
N ILE A 25 -0.55 7.05 3.25
CA ILE A 25 -2.00 7.26 3.31
C ILE A 25 -2.73 6.25 2.43
N LEU A 26 -2.35 6.11 1.16
CA LEU A 26 -3.04 5.27 0.20
C LEU A 26 -2.97 3.78 0.55
N LEU A 27 -1.79 3.28 0.93
CA LEU A 27 -1.60 1.89 1.31
C LEU A 27 -2.09 1.64 2.75
N GLY A 28 -2.05 2.65 3.61
CA GLY A 28 -2.68 2.59 4.92
C GLY A 28 -4.19 2.39 4.81
N ILE A 29 -4.88 3.20 4.01
CA ILE A 29 -6.32 3.04 3.73
C ILE A 29 -6.61 1.70 3.04
N TYR A 30 -5.75 1.27 2.10
CA TYR A 30 -5.87 -0.05 1.47
C TYR A 30 -5.89 -1.18 2.49
N ARG A 31 -4.98 -1.14 3.46
CA ARG A 31 -4.88 -2.11 4.57
C ARG A 31 -6.11 -2.09 5.47
N ILE A 32 -6.59 -0.89 5.86
CA ILE A 32 -7.82 -0.76 6.67
C ILE A 32 -9.01 -1.41 5.96
N ILE A 33 -9.17 -1.15 4.65
CA ILE A 33 -10.28 -1.72 3.87
C ILE A 33 -10.18 -3.24 3.74
N LYS A 34 -8.95 -3.79 3.74
CA LYS A 34 -8.69 -5.24 3.81
C LYS A 34 -8.83 -5.84 5.23
N GLY A 35 -9.26 -5.07 6.23
CA GLY A 35 -9.45 -5.54 7.61
C GLY A 35 -8.20 -5.44 8.49
N HIS A 36 -7.07 -4.97 7.97
CA HIS A 36 -5.82 -4.81 8.70
C HIS A 36 -5.74 -3.40 9.33
N ILE A 37 -6.66 -3.13 10.27
CA ILE A 37 -6.85 -1.79 10.85
C ILE A 37 -5.58 -1.26 11.53
N ILE A 38 -4.93 -2.08 12.36
CA ILE A 38 -3.73 -1.68 13.11
C ILE A 38 -2.59 -1.34 12.16
N ALA A 39 -2.32 -2.20 11.17
CA ALA A 39 -1.28 -1.96 10.16
C ALA A 39 -1.57 -0.72 9.32
N GLY A 40 -2.84 -0.51 8.97
CA GLY A 40 -3.26 0.68 8.23
C GLY A 40 -3.06 1.99 9.00
N ILE A 41 -3.39 2.01 10.30
CA ILE A 41 -3.14 3.17 11.17
C ILE A 41 -1.64 3.46 11.29
N ILE A 42 -0.80 2.43 11.45
CA ILE A 42 0.67 2.58 11.47
C ILE A 42 1.18 3.17 10.15
N TRP A 43 0.61 2.75 9.02
CA TRP A 43 0.98 3.31 7.71
C TRP A 43 0.59 4.78 7.55
N ILE A 44 -0.59 5.17 8.04
CA ILE A 44 -1.08 6.55 7.94
C ILE A 44 -0.26 7.48 8.85
N ILE A 45 0.04 7.06 10.09
CA ILE A 45 0.71 7.90 11.08
C ILE A 45 2.23 7.91 10.90
N CYS A 46 2.82 6.75 10.64
CA CYS A 46 4.28 6.58 10.58
C CYS A 46 4.80 6.41 9.15
N GLY A 47 3.95 6.52 8.13
CA GLY A 47 4.33 6.24 6.73
C GLY A 47 4.70 4.78 6.49
N GLY A 48 4.42 3.89 7.44
CA GLY A 48 4.86 2.50 7.39
C GLY A 48 6.33 2.29 7.74
N PHE A 49 7.00 3.27 8.38
CA PHE A 49 8.45 3.29 8.58
C PHE A 49 9.24 3.16 7.27
N VAL A 50 10.53 3.52 7.28
CA VAL A 50 11.37 3.43 6.07
C VAL A 50 11.40 2.01 5.51
N ILE A 51 11.41 1.00 6.38
CA ILE A 51 11.45 -0.41 5.99
C ILE A 51 10.14 -0.87 5.34
N GLY A 52 8.99 -0.55 5.94
CA GLY A 52 7.71 -0.95 5.37
C GLY A 52 7.40 -0.23 4.06
N TRP A 53 7.73 1.06 3.97
CA TRP A 53 7.62 1.82 2.72
C TRP A 53 8.49 1.23 1.60
N ILE A 54 9.76 0.91 1.87
CA ILE A 54 10.65 0.26 0.88
C ILE A 54 10.10 -1.12 0.49
N TRP A 55 9.60 -1.91 1.45
CA TRP A 55 9.03 -3.22 1.18
C TRP A 55 7.81 -3.14 0.26
N ASP A 56 6.93 -2.17 0.48
CA ASP A 56 5.76 -1.93 -0.38
C ASP A 56 6.17 -1.58 -1.81
N LEU A 57 7.21 -0.74 -1.99
CA LEU A 57 7.74 -0.41 -3.30
C LEU A 57 8.32 -1.64 -4.01
N VAL A 58 9.12 -2.45 -3.31
CA VAL A 58 9.72 -3.68 -3.85
C VAL A 58 8.64 -4.69 -4.25
N THR A 59 7.62 -4.87 -3.41
CA THR A 59 6.53 -5.84 -3.68
C THR A 59 5.62 -5.38 -4.81
N ILE A 60 5.34 -4.09 -4.95
CA ILE A 60 4.67 -3.54 -6.14
C ILE A 60 5.51 -3.78 -7.40
N VAL A 61 6.84 -3.62 -7.33
CA VAL A 61 7.74 -3.82 -8.47
C VAL A 61 7.94 -5.29 -8.82
N LEU A 62 7.91 -6.21 -7.86
CA LEU A 62 8.14 -7.64 -8.12
C LEU A 62 6.84 -8.40 -8.38
N HIS A 63 5.81 -8.12 -7.60
CA HIS A 63 4.58 -8.90 -7.55
C HIS A 63 3.35 -8.15 -8.05
N ASP A 64 3.43 -6.83 -8.25
CA ASP A 64 2.30 -5.95 -8.59
C ASP A 64 1.18 -5.93 -7.53
N LYS A 65 1.56 -6.30 -6.29
CA LYS A 65 0.68 -6.37 -5.12
C LYS A 65 1.44 -5.94 -3.87
N VAL A 66 0.68 -5.50 -2.89
CA VAL A 66 1.17 -5.14 -1.55
C VAL A 66 0.95 -6.35 -0.66
N THR A 67 2.02 -6.95 -0.13
CA THR A 67 1.93 -8.20 0.65
C THR A 67 2.06 -7.98 2.16
N LEU A 68 2.74 -6.91 2.58
CA LEU A 68 3.02 -6.69 4.00
C LEU A 68 1.76 -6.22 4.75
N PHE A 69 1.18 -7.11 5.56
CA PHE A 69 -0.06 -6.89 6.31
C PHE A 69 -1.21 -6.39 5.43
N ALA A 70 -1.28 -6.91 4.21
CA ALA A 70 -2.22 -6.49 3.19
C ALA A 70 -2.67 -7.64 2.28
N ASP A 71 -2.46 -8.91 2.69
CA ASP A 71 -2.96 -10.08 1.96
C ASP A 71 -4.48 -10.18 2.03
#